data_AF-A0AAD6A946-F1
#
_entry.id   AF-A0AAD6A946-F1
#
_cell.length_a   1.000
_cell.length_b   1.000
_cell.length_c   1.000
_cell.angle_alpha   90.00
_cell.angle_beta   90.00
_cell.angle_gamma   90.00
#
_symmetry.space_group_name_H-M   'P 1'
#
loop_
_entity.id
_entity.type
_entity.pdbx_description
1 polymer ?
#
loop_
_entity_poly.entity_id
_entity_poly.type
_entity_poly.pdbx_seq_one_letter_code
_entity_poly.pdbx_strand_id
1 'polypeptide(L)'
;MKYARPGLPAFSQEVLRKWKNEVKLQRKVQCPNQGCCSVYTSVSGLKAHLGLCNKGDFEAGKYRCLICNKEFNSESGVKYHINSVHSQVKAHLSNRSL
;
A
#
# COMPACT_ATOMS: atom_id res chain seq x y z
N MET A 1 11.01 -6.19 7.57
CA MET A 1 9.76 -5.40 7.74
C MET A 1 8.91 -6.06 8.83
N LYS A 2 8.17 -5.31 9.65
CA LYS A 2 7.34 -5.86 10.76
C LYS A 2 5.88 -6.17 10.36
N TYR A 3 5.51 -5.81 9.13
CA TYR A 3 4.21 -6.08 8.52
C TYR A 3 4.38 -6.39 7.02
N ALA A 4 3.42 -7.11 6.43
CA ALA A 4 3.28 -7.28 5.00
C ALA A 4 2.37 -6.18 4.43
N ARG A 5 2.77 -5.63 3.29
CA ARG A 5 1.91 -4.74 2.50
C ARG A 5 0.94 -5.58 1.68
N PRO A 6 -0.25 -5.07 1.38
CA PRO A 6 -1.08 -5.67 0.35
C PRO A 6 -0.29 -5.90 -0.93
N GLY A 7 -0.46 -7.09 -1.51
CA GLY A 7 -0.02 -7.36 -2.86
C GLY A 7 -0.65 -6.35 -3.82
N LEU A 8 0.09 -5.97 -4.86
CA LEU A 8 -0.51 -5.24 -5.97
C LEU A 8 -1.67 -6.06 -6.55
N PRO A 9 -2.83 -5.44 -6.83
CA PRO A 9 -3.93 -6.14 -7.49
C PRO A 9 -3.43 -6.81 -8.77
N ALA A 10 -3.91 -8.02 -9.04
CA ALA A 10 -3.66 -8.68 -10.30
C ALA A 10 -4.47 -7.96 -11.39
N PHE A 11 -3.81 -7.21 -12.26
CA PHE A 11 -4.46 -6.52 -13.37
C PHE A 11 -4.49 -7.43 -14.59
N SER A 12 -5.63 -7.49 -15.28
CA SER A 12 -5.76 -8.18 -16.56
C SER A 12 -4.89 -7.51 -17.63
N GLN A 13 -4.43 -8.31 -18.61
CA GLN A 13 -3.58 -7.83 -19.70
C GLN A 13 -4.27 -6.72 -20.53
N GLU A 14 -5.59 -6.78 -20.67
CA GLU A 14 -6.38 -5.78 -21.39
C GLU A 14 -6.34 -4.41 -20.71
N VAL A 15 -6.50 -4.38 -19.38
CA VAL A 15 -6.43 -3.15 -18.59
C VAL A 15 -5.04 -2.52 -18.69
N LEU A 16 -3.99 -3.33 -18.60
CA LEU A 16 -2.60 -2.86 -18.77
C LEU A 16 -2.35 -2.28 -20.17
N ARG A 17 -2.88 -2.92 -21.22
CA ARG A 17 -2.79 -2.42 -22.61
C ARG A 17 -3.53 -1.10 -22.76
N LYS A 18 -4.73 -0.97 -22.19
CA LYS A 18 -5.52 0.27 -22.19
C LYS A 18 -4.74 1.42 -21.56
N TRP A 19 -4.19 1.24 -20.36
CA TRP A 19 -3.39 2.29 -19.69
C TRP A 19 -2.10 2.63 -20.45
N LYS A 20 -1.44 1.66 -21.07
CA LYS A 20 -0.27 1.93 -21.93
C LYS A 20 -0.64 2.81 -23.12
N ASN A 21 -1.77 2.54 -23.78
CA ASN A 21 -2.27 3.35 -24.88
C ASN A 21 -2.69 4.76 -24.42
N GLU A 22 -3.37 4.87 -23.27
CA GLU A 22 -3.75 6.16 -22.68
C GLU A 22 -2.52 7.02 -22.38
N VAL A 23 -1.49 6.46 -21.72
CA VAL A 23 -0.25 7.18 -21.47
C VAL A 23 0.45 7.56 -22.80
N LYS A 24 0.39 6.70 -23.83
CA LYS A 24 0.99 7.00 -25.14
C LYS A 24 0.26 8.12 -25.89
N LEU A 25 -1.08 8.15 -25.83
CA LEU A 25 -1.91 9.09 -26.58
C LEU A 25 -2.12 10.40 -25.81
N GLN A 26 -2.46 10.32 -24.53
CA GLN A 26 -2.84 11.45 -23.67
C GLN A 26 -1.69 11.98 -22.81
N ARG A 27 -0.54 11.29 -22.77
CA ARG A 27 0.61 11.55 -21.86
C ARG A 27 0.27 11.49 -20.37
N LYS A 28 -0.96 11.11 -20.03
CA LYS A 28 -1.48 11.01 -18.68
C LYS A 28 -2.49 9.88 -18.62
N VAL A 29 -2.63 9.28 -17.45
CA VAL A 29 -3.63 8.27 -17.15
C VAL A 29 -4.22 8.58 -15.77
N GLN A 30 -5.53 8.52 -15.67
CA GLN A 30 -6.25 8.81 -14.43
C GLN A 30 -6.58 7.50 -13.70
N CYS A 31 -6.72 7.60 -12.39
CA CYS A 31 -7.20 6.48 -11.60
C CYS A 31 -8.62 6.07 -12.07
N PRO A 32 -8.87 4.79 -12.37
CA PRO A 32 -10.20 4.31 -12.73
C PRO A 32 -11.18 4.25 -11.54
N ASN A 33 -10.69 4.41 -10.31
CA ASN A 33 -11.51 4.34 -9.10
C ASN A 33 -12.40 5.58 -8.96
N GLN A 34 -13.71 5.37 -8.85
CA GLN A 34 -14.69 6.45 -8.75
C GLN A 34 -14.46 7.26 -7.47
N GLY A 35 -14.24 8.57 -7.62
CA GLY A 35 -13.91 9.46 -6.49
C GLY A 35 -12.40 9.59 -6.19
N CYS A 36 -11.54 8.96 -7.00
CA CYS A 36 -10.11 9.21 -7.03
C CYS A 36 -9.73 10.09 -8.23
N CYS A 37 -9.24 11.31 -7.97
CA CYS A 37 -8.82 12.26 -9.01
C CYS A 37 -7.31 12.22 -9.29
N SER A 38 -6.62 11.16 -8.87
CA SER A 38 -5.17 11.04 -9.07
C SER A 38 -4.82 10.80 -10.54
N VAL A 39 -3.81 11.53 -11.02
CA VAL A 39 -3.34 11.48 -12.41
C VAL A 39 -1.86 11.14 -12.42
N TYR A 40 -1.46 10.26 -13.34
CA TYR A 40 -0.09 9.77 -13.48
C TYR A 40 0.37 9.86 -14.93
N THR A 41 1.67 10.07 -15.14
CA THR A 41 2.30 10.10 -16.48
C THR A 41 2.89 8.74 -16.86
N SER A 42 2.68 7.70 -16.04
CA SER A 42 3.28 6.38 -16.21
C SER A 42 2.39 5.29 -15.63
N VAL A 43 2.32 4.15 -16.34
CA VAL A 43 1.53 2.98 -15.92
C VAL A 43 2.04 2.42 -14.59
N SER A 44 3.35 2.41 -14.36
CA SER A 44 3.94 1.95 -13.09
C SER A 44 3.48 2.78 -11.90
N GLY A 45 3.36 4.10 -12.06
CA GLY A 45 2.89 5.01 -11.00
C GLY A 45 1.42 4.79 -10.66
N LEU A 46 0.57 4.65 -11.70
CA LEU A 46 -0.83 4.27 -11.51
C LEU A 46 -0.97 2.91 -10.82
N LYS A 47 -0.16 1.91 -11.22
CA LYS A 47 -0.18 0.57 -10.63
C LYS A 47 0.14 0.61 -9.13
N ALA A 48 1.18 1.36 -8.75
CA ALA A 48 1.56 1.54 -7.35
C ALA A 48 0.46 2.24 -6.55
N HIS A 49 -0.19 3.25 -7.13
CA HIS A 49 -1.34 3.92 -6.52
C HIS A 49 -2.52 2.97 -6.29
N LEU A 50 -2.87 2.14 -7.27
CA LEU A 50 -4.01 1.23 -7.19
C LEU A 50 -3.87 0.20 -6.05
N GLY A 51 -2.65 -0.21 -5.69
CA GLY A 51 -2.43 -1.06 -4.51
C GLY A 51 -2.68 -0.36 -3.16
N LEU A 52 -2.87 0.96 -3.16
CA LEU A 52 -3.08 1.80 -1.98
C LEU A 52 -4.39 2.61 -2.05
N CYS A 53 -5.13 2.52 -3.15
CA CYS A 53 -6.28 3.38 -3.40
C CYS A 53 -7.48 2.87 -2.62
N ASN A 54 -7.96 3.66 -1.65
CA ASN A 54 -9.09 3.32 -0.78
C ASN A 54 -10.46 3.75 -1.36
N LYS A 55 -10.55 4.04 -2.66
CA LYS A 55 -11.73 4.68 -3.27
C LYS A 55 -12.33 3.91 -4.45
N GLY A 56 -12.11 2.59 -4.55
CA GLY A 56 -12.75 1.82 -5.61
C GLY A 56 -12.72 0.32 -5.38
N ASP A 57 -13.23 -0.38 -6.38
CA ASP A 57 -13.42 -1.85 -6.39
C ASP A 57 -12.11 -2.64 -6.45
N PHE A 58 -11.02 -1.98 -6.84
CA PHE A 58 -9.67 -2.50 -6.60
C PHE A 58 -9.40 -2.45 -5.09
N GLU A 59 -9.91 -3.45 -4.37
CA GLU A 59 -9.65 -3.62 -2.94
C GLU A 59 -8.14 -3.60 -2.72
N ALA A 60 -7.65 -2.51 -2.12
CA ALA A 60 -6.33 -2.49 -1.53
C ALA A 60 -6.33 -3.65 -0.53
N GLY A 61 -5.49 -4.66 -0.76
CA GLY A 61 -5.45 -5.79 0.16
C GLY A 61 -5.17 -5.32 1.60
N LYS A 62 -5.26 -6.23 2.55
CA LYS A 62 -5.02 -5.87 3.94
C LYS A 62 -3.53 -5.83 4.24
N TYR A 63 -3.11 -4.83 5.00
CA TYR A 63 -1.83 -4.83 5.68
C TYR A 63 -1.88 -5.89 6.78
N ARG A 64 -0.88 -6.78 6.83
CA ARG A 64 -0.85 -7.85 7.84
C ARG A 64 0.33 -7.67 8.77
N CYS A 65 0.08 -7.58 10.07
CA CYS A 65 1.15 -7.63 11.08
C CYS A 65 1.83 -8.99 11.02
N LEU A 66 3.15 -9.06 10.84
CA LEU A 66 3.87 -10.35 10.75
C LEU A 66 4.18 -10.94 12.13
N ILE A 67 3.90 -10.19 13.21
CA ILE A 67 4.16 -10.61 14.59
C ILE A 67 2.94 -11.37 15.15
N CYS A 68 1.72 -10.93 14.83
CA CYS A 68 0.47 -11.52 15.34
C CYS A 68 -0.56 -11.87 14.27
N ASN A 69 -0.24 -11.70 12.98
CA ASN A 69 -1.13 -11.93 11.84
C ASN A 69 -2.41 -11.07 11.78
N LYS A 70 -2.54 -10.04 12.65
CA LYS A 70 -3.69 -9.11 12.60
C LYS A 70 -3.67 -8.30 11.29
N GLU A 71 -4.84 -8.18 10.68
CA GLU A 71 -5.05 -7.48 9.41
C GLU A 71 -5.59 -6.07 9.62
N PHE A 72 -5.16 -5.13 8.77
CA PHE A 72 -5.49 -3.72 8.81
C PHE A 72 -5.78 -3.19 7.41
N ASN A 73 -6.70 -2.24 7.30
CA ASN A 73 -7.06 -1.57 6.05
C ASN A 73 -6.11 -0.40 5.69
N SER A 74 -5.13 -0.08 6.54
CA SER A 74 -4.22 1.05 6.33
C SER A 74 -2.82 0.79 6.87
N GLU A 75 -1.82 1.42 6.21
CA GLU A 75 -0.42 1.37 6.64
C GLU A 75 -0.24 1.99 8.03
N SER A 76 -0.91 3.11 8.28
CA SER A 76 -0.88 3.79 9.57
C SER A 76 -1.46 2.92 10.69
N GLY A 77 -2.54 2.17 10.41
CA GLY A 77 -3.15 1.27 11.38
C GLY A 77 -2.22 0.13 11.81
N VAL A 78 -1.57 -0.54 10.85
CA VAL A 78 -0.62 -1.63 11.19
C VAL A 78 0.64 -1.10 11.88
N LYS A 79 1.15 0.08 11.48
CA LYS A 79 2.29 0.75 12.14
C LYS A 79 1.95 1.11 13.58
N TYR A 80 0.79 1.73 13.81
CA TYR A 80 0.32 2.06 15.15
C TYR A 80 0.19 0.80 16.00
N HIS A 81 -0.46 -0.23 15.47
CA HIS A 81 -0.61 -1.51 16.16
C HIS A 81 0.74 -2.13 16.56
N ILE A 82 1.72 -2.15 15.64
CA ILE A 82 3.06 -2.64 15.96
C ILE A 82 3.71 -1.80 17.05
N ASN A 83 3.53 -0.47 17.01
CA ASN A 83 4.12 0.44 17.98
C ASN A 83 3.42 0.45 19.34
N SER A 84 2.16 0.02 19.45
CA SER A 84 1.45 -0.03 20.73
C SER A 84 1.38 -1.43 21.35
N VAL A 85 1.26 -2.46 20.51
CA VAL A 85 1.07 -3.86 20.94
C VAL A 85 2.38 -4.64 20.93
N HIS A 86 3.26 -4.34 19.96
CA HIS A 86 4.53 -5.07 19.76
C HIS A 86 5.76 -4.20 19.98
N SER A 87 5.58 -2.97 20.44
CA SER A 87 6.68 -2.17 20.92
C SER A 87 7.00 -2.69 22.31
N GLN A 88 7.95 -3.63 22.36
CA GLN A 88 8.72 -3.79 23.58
C GLN A 88 9.33 -2.43 23.85
N VAL A 89 8.82 -1.78 24.89
CA VAL A 89 9.45 -0.67 25.57
C VAL A 89 10.96 -0.94 25.54
N LYS A 90 11.74 -0.02 24.97
CA LYS A 90 13.16 0.08 25.34
C LYS A 90 13.22 0.51 26.81
N ALA A 91 12.78 -0.33 27.72
CA ALA A 91 13.01 -0.20 29.14
C ALA A 91 14.21 -1.10 29.46
N HIS A 92 15.36 -0.45 29.47
CA HIS A 92 16.54 -0.73 30.31
C HIS A 92 16.92 -2.18 30.59
N LEU A 93 18.01 -2.63 29.95
CA LEU A 93 19.12 -3.37 30.59
C LEU A 93 20.41 -2.90 29.87
N SER A 94 21.15 -1.94 30.44
CA SER A 94 22.21 -2.10 31.46
C SER A 94 23.59 -2.10 30.81
N ASN A 95 24.29 -0.97 30.91
CA ASN A 95 25.73 -0.97 31.17
C ASN A 95 26.02 0.13 32.19
N ARG A 96 25.75 -0.21 33.45
CA ARG A 96 26.49 0.33 34.57
C ARG A 96 27.74 -0.54 34.66
N SER A 97 28.87 -0.04 34.20
CA SER A 97 30.18 -0.68 34.37
C SER A 97 31.20 0.43 34.65
N LEU A 98 31.52 0.52 35.95
CA LEU A 98 32.66 1.15 36.64
C LEU A 98 33.08 2.56 36.21
#